data_AF-A0A7R8VKX4-F1
#
_entry.id   AF-A0A7R8VKX4-F1
#
_cell.length_a   1.000
_cell.length_b   1.000
_cell.length_c   1.000
_cell.angle_alpha   90.00
_cell.angle_beta   90.00
_cell.angle_gamma   90.00
#
_symmetry.space_group_name_H-M   'P 1'
#
loop_
_entity.id
_entity.type
_entity.pdbx_description
1 polymer ?
#
loop_
_entity_poly.entity_id
_entity_poly.type
_entity_poly.pdbx_seq_one_letter_code
_entity_poly.pdbx_strand_id
1 'polypeptide(L)'
;MFYIICLCAGTSGQSVRLSANYFEVLHHTDWCLYQYRVDFAPEEDRTGIRKAMLRDHKKVIGGFIFDGTMMFTSHRLNPDPMELFSTRQSDEAQIRITIKLVADLTQGDSHYLQFFNIIMRKCLGHLKLQLVGRNFFDARAKVLT
;
A
#
# COMPACT_ATOMS: atom_id res chain seq x y z
N MET A 1 -10.56 -5.78 -25.85
CA MET A 1 -10.97 -4.46 -26.36
C MET A 1 -11.89 -3.88 -25.30
N PHE A 2 -11.36 -3.06 -24.39
CA PHE A 2 -12.09 -2.58 -23.23
C PHE A 2 -12.36 -1.08 -23.37
N TYR A 3 -13.61 -0.68 -23.18
CA TYR A 3 -14.10 0.68 -23.35
C TYR A 3 -13.96 1.45 -22.04
N ILE A 4 -13.25 2.58 -22.07
CA ILE A 4 -13.35 3.60 -21.03
C ILE A 4 -14.69 4.31 -21.25
N ILE A 5 -15.67 4.04 -20.40
CA ILE A 5 -16.96 4.74 -20.45
C ILE A 5 -16.78 6.09 -19.74
N CYS A 6 -16.62 7.16 -20.52
CA CYS A 6 -16.65 8.53 -20.03
C CYS A 6 -18.08 9.07 -20.08
N LEU A 7 -18.69 9.37 -18.92
CA LEU A 7 -20.06 9.90 -18.83
C LEU A 7 -20.20 11.34 -19.38
N CYS A 8 -19.08 12.04 -19.62
CA CYS A 8 -19.03 13.36 -20.25
C CYS A 8 -18.21 13.31 -21.55
N ALA A 9 -18.61 12.43 -22.49
CA ALA A 9 -17.96 12.35 -23.79
C ALA A 9 -18.53 13.42 -24.75
N GLY A 10 -17.68 14.32 -25.25
CA GLY A 10 -18.05 15.24 -26.33
C GLY A 10 -18.31 14.48 -27.64
N THR A 11 -19.27 14.94 -28.43
CA THR A 11 -19.71 14.28 -29.68
C THR A 11 -19.24 14.97 -30.96
N SER A 12 -18.58 16.11 -30.85
CA SER A 12 -18.11 16.90 -31.99
C SER A 12 -16.74 16.45 -32.51
N GLY A 13 -16.52 16.56 -33.81
CA GLY A 13 -15.21 16.33 -34.45
C GLY A 13 -15.09 14.97 -35.15
N GLN A 14 -13.90 14.65 -35.64
CA GLN A 14 -13.60 13.36 -36.25
C GLN A 14 -12.85 12.46 -35.26
N SER A 15 -13.19 11.17 -35.26
CA SER A 15 -12.51 10.18 -34.43
C SER A 15 -11.06 10.03 -34.88
N VAL A 16 -10.14 10.12 -33.93
CA VAL A 16 -8.70 9.95 -34.14
C VAL A 16 -8.17 8.88 -33.20
N ARG A 17 -7.21 8.08 -33.69
CA ARG A 17 -6.52 7.12 -32.83
C ARG A 17 -5.45 7.84 -32.02
N LEU A 18 -5.55 7.72 -30.71
CA LEU A 18 -4.57 8.28 -29.78
C LEU A 18 -3.85 7.15 -29.05
N SER A 19 -2.62 7.42 -28.65
CA SER A 19 -1.87 6.61 -27.70
C SER A 19 -1.56 7.49 -26.50
N ALA A 20 -1.66 6.92 -25.31
CA ALA A 20 -1.37 7.62 -24.07
C ALA A 20 -0.32 6.85 -23.28
N ASN A 21 0.48 7.55 -22.48
CA ASN A 21 1.48 6.93 -21.60
C ASN A 21 0.82 6.41 -20.31
N TYR A 22 -0.19 5.58 -20.47
CA TYR A 22 -0.87 4.89 -19.38
C TYR A 22 -0.73 3.39 -19.63
N PHE A 23 -0.26 2.68 -18.62
CA PHE A 23 -0.17 1.23 -18.62
C PHE A 23 -1.32 0.68 -17.80
N GLU A 24 -2.09 -0.23 -18.41
CA GLU A 24 -3.18 -0.90 -17.70
C GLU A 24 -2.61 -1.82 -16.63
N VAL A 25 -3.08 -1.65 -15.40
CA VAL A 25 -2.82 -2.62 -14.32
C VAL A 25 -3.74 -3.80 -14.57
N LEU A 26 -3.20 -4.86 -15.16
CA LEU A 26 -3.95 -6.09 -15.44
C LEU A 26 -4.38 -6.72 -14.11
N HIS A 27 -5.68 -6.67 -13.82
CA HIS A 27 -6.24 -7.36 -12.66
C HIS A 27 -6.57 -8.80 -13.03
N HIS A 28 -6.04 -9.75 -12.25
CA HIS A 28 -6.60 -11.09 -12.17
C HIS A 28 -7.22 -11.27 -10.78
N THR A 29 -8.52 -11.61 -10.78
CA THR A 29 -9.36 -12.10 -9.67
C THR A 29 -9.69 -11.13 -8.52
N ASP A 30 -10.97 -11.12 -8.14
CA ASP A 30 -11.66 -10.60 -6.94
C ASP A 30 -10.81 -10.24 -5.71
N TRP A 31 -9.93 -9.25 -5.84
CA TRP A 31 -9.14 -8.75 -4.71
C TRP A 31 -10.02 -7.84 -3.85
N CYS A 32 -10.56 -8.41 -2.77
CA CYS A 32 -11.00 -7.62 -1.62
C CYS A 32 -9.75 -7.27 -0.80
N LEU A 33 -9.41 -5.98 -0.77
CA LEU A 33 -8.32 -5.49 0.06
C LEU A 33 -8.89 -5.14 1.43
N TYR A 34 -8.28 -5.62 2.50
CA TYR A 34 -8.78 -5.40 3.86
C TYR A 34 -7.90 -4.40 4.59
N GLN A 35 -8.51 -3.36 5.15
CA GLN A 35 -7.82 -2.33 5.92
C GLN A 35 -7.96 -2.62 7.42
N TYR A 36 -6.83 -2.62 8.12
CA TYR A 36 -6.72 -2.84 9.55
C TYR A 36 -6.04 -1.65 10.23
N ARG A 37 -6.47 -1.35 11.44
CA ARG A 37 -5.73 -0.47 12.36
C ARG A 37 -4.84 -1.33 13.25
N VAL A 38 -3.58 -0.91 13.39
CA VAL A 38 -2.62 -1.57 14.28
C VAL A 38 -2.28 -0.64 15.42
N ASP A 39 -2.59 -1.07 16.64
CA ASP A 39 -2.26 -0.37 17.87
C ASP A 39 -1.22 -1.18 18.67
N PHE A 40 -0.33 -0.48 19.36
CA PHE A 40 0.77 -1.07 20.14
C PHE A 40 0.64 -0.63 21.60
N ALA A 41 0.80 -1.57 22.54
CA ALA A 41 0.79 -1.31 23.96
C ALA A 41 1.97 -2.02 24.63
N PRO A 42 2.90 -1.30 25.31
CA PRO A 42 3.03 0.16 25.40
C PRO A 42 3.11 0.89 24.04
N GLU A 43 2.71 2.16 24.02
CA GLU A 43 2.80 2.99 22.81
C GLU A 43 4.27 3.15 22.37
N GLU A 44 4.49 3.06 21.06
CA GLU A 44 5.81 3.25 20.46
C GLU A 44 5.68 4.14 19.24
N ASP A 45 6.26 5.34 19.19
CA ASP A 45 6.03 6.27 18.08
C ASP A 45 6.92 6.03 16.84
N ARG A 46 8.05 5.33 17.00
CA ARG A 46 8.98 5.12 15.89
C ARG A 46 8.40 4.11 14.92
N THR A 47 7.96 4.60 13.76
CA THR A 47 7.42 3.80 12.66
C THR A 47 8.35 2.67 12.22
N GLY A 48 9.68 2.90 12.28
CA GLY A 48 10.68 1.88 11.97
C GLY A 48 10.62 0.67 12.90
N ILE A 49 10.44 0.90 14.20
CA ILE A 49 10.35 -0.17 15.22
C ILE A 49 9.00 -0.89 15.09
N ARG A 50 7.89 -0.16 14.94
CA ARG A 50 6.57 -0.75 14.64
C ARG A 50 6.63 -1.72 13.45
N LYS A 51 7.29 -1.28 12.37
CA LYS A 51 7.51 -2.09 11.16
C LYS A 51 8.38 -3.32 11.41
N ALA A 52 9.38 -3.22 12.27
CA ALA A 52 10.23 -4.35 12.64
C ALA A 52 9.43 -5.40 13.45
N MET A 53 8.71 -4.97 14.49
CA MET A 53 7.90 -5.87 15.33
C MET A 53 6.82 -6.60 14.51
N LEU A 54 6.10 -5.91 13.62
CA LEU A 54 5.13 -6.56 12.73
C LEU A 54 5.78 -7.55 11.75
N ARG A 55 7.03 -7.31 11.34
CA ARG A 55 7.76 -8.18 10.40
C ARG A 55 8.07 -9.54 11.03
N ASP A 56 8.29 -9.59 12.33
CA ASP A 56 8.52 -10.84 13.04
C ASP A 56 7.29 -11.76 12.96
N HIS A 57 6.09 -11.17 12.86
CA HIS A 57 4.83 -11.89 12.69
C HIS A 57 4.42 -12.10 11.22
N LYS A 58 5.30 -11.82 10.24
CA LYS A 58 4.99 -11.99 8.81
C LYS A 58 4.52 -13.40 8.43
N LYS A 59 4.99 -14.43 9.13
CA LYS A 59 4.54 -15.82 8.89
C LYS A 59 3.07 -16.04 9.29
N VAL A 60 2.59 -15.31 10.29
CA VAL A 60 1.22 -15.43 10.81
C VAL A 60 0.26 -14.54 10.01
N ILE A 61 0.67 -13.30 9.74
CA ILE A 61 -0.15 -12.30 9.03
C ILE A 61 -0.14 -12.52 7.51
N GLY A 62 0.94 -13.11 6.97
CA GLY A 62 1.14 -13.27 5.54
C GLY A 62 1.65 -11.99 4.85
N GLY A 63 1.22 -11.79 3.60
CA GLY A 63 1.58 -10.61 2.82
C GLY A 63 0.79 -9.37 3.24
N PHE A 64 1.49 -8.37 3.78
CA PHE A 64 0.86 -7.13 4.22
C PHE A 64 1.65 -5.88 3.80
N ILE A 65 0.96 -4.75 3.74
CA ILE A 65 1.53 -3.41 3.61
C ILE A 65 1.17 -2.61 4.85
N PHE A 66 2.17 -2.04 5.51
CA PHE A 66 1.98 -1.23 6.72
C PHE A 66 2.66 0.13 6.54
N ASP A 67 1.92 1.21 6.83
CA ASP A 67 2.43 2.57 6.72
C ASP A 67 3.00 3.11 8.05
N GLY A 68 2.52 2.60 9.19
CA GLY A 68 2.87 3.05 10.54
C GLY A 68 1.68 3.07 11.50
N THR A 69 0.46 3.08 10.95
CA THR A 69 -0.80 3.07 11.70
C THR A 69 -1.82 2.14 11.05
N MET A 70 -1.92 2.16 9.72
CA MET A 70 -2.82 1.33 8.93
C MET A 70 -2.05 0.19 8.25
N MET A 71 -2.68 -0.98 8.24
CA MET A 71 -2.19 -2.17 7.57
C MET A 71 -3.20 -2.64 6.52
N PHE A 72 -2.72 -3.09 5.37
CA PHE A 72 -3.53 -3.64 4.29
C PHE A 72 -3.11 -5.07 3.98
N THR A 73 -4.08 -5.97 3.83
CA THR A 73 -3.86 -7.38 3.46
C THR A 73 -4.78 -7.79 2.32
N SER A 74 -4.37 -8.80 1.56
CA SER A 74 -5.17 -9.38 0.46
C SER A 74 -6.18 -10.43 0.93
N HIS A 75 -6.20 -10.74 2.23
CA HIS A 75 -7.08 -11.74 2.83
C HIS A 75 -7.49 -11.28 4.23
N ARG A 76 -8.65 -11.75 4.68
CA ARG A 76 -9.18 -11.40 6.00
C ARG A 76 -8.42 -12.16 7.08
N LEU A 77 -7.90 -11.44 8.06
CA LEU A 77 -7.27 -11.99 9.25
C LEU A 77 -8.33 -12.50 10.24
N ASN A 78 -8.10 -13.68 10.79
CA ASN A 78 -8.93 -14.28 11.85
C ASN A 78 -8.02 -14.78 12.98
N PRO A 79 -8.38 -14.58 14.26
CA PRO A 79 -9.58 -13.86 14.75
C PRO A 79 -9.49 -12.34 14.53
N ASP A 80 -10.61 -11.63 14.66
CA ASP A 80 -10.68 -10.15 14.64
C ASP A 80 -11.36 -9.64 15.92
N PRO A 81 -10.69 -8.84 16.78
CA PRO A 81 -9.31 -8.37 16.62
C PRO A 81 -8.28 -9.50 16.81
N MET A 82 -7.21 -9.47 16.02
CA MET A 82 -6.06 -10.35 16.19
C MET A 82 -5.09 -9.70 17.18
N GLU A 83 -4.74 -10.42 18.23
CA GLU A 83 -3.72 -9.99 19.19
C GLU A 83 -2.43 -10.79 19.00
N LEU A 84 -1.31 -10.08 18.91
CA LEU A 84 0.03 -10.65 18.80
C LEU A 84 0.91 -10.05 19.90
N PHE A 85 1.89 -10.83 20.34
CA PHE A 85 2.84 -10.40 21.36
C PHE A 85 4.24 -10.44 20.79
N SER A 86 4.95 -9.32 20.89
CA SER A 86 6.34 -9.19 20.47
C SER A 86 7.18 -8.75 21.67
N THR A 87 8.43 -9.20 21.72
CA THR A 87 9.38 -8.76 22.75
C THR A 87 10.29 -7.72 22.14
N ARG A 88 10.33 -6.55 22.77
CA ARG A 88 11.16 -5.46 22.30
C ARG A 88 12.62 -5.72 22.65
N GLN A 89 13.51 -5.68 21.65
CA GLN A 89 14.93 -6.01 21.85
C GLN A 89 15.72 -4.98 22.70
N SER A 90 15.21 -3.76 22.89
CA SER A 90 15.94 -2.71 23.61
C SER A 90 15.81 -2.78 25.14
N ASP A 91 14.66 -3.21 25.63
CA ASP A 91 14.26 -3.17 27.05
C ASP A 91 13.62 -4.49 27.52
N GLU A 92 13.57 -5.50 26.65
CA GLU A 92 12.91 -6.80 26.86
C GLU A 92 11.42 -6.68 27.23
N ALA A 93 10.81 -5.51 26.98
CA ALA A 93 9.41 -5.29 27.30
C ALA A 93 8.52 -6.08 26.36
N GLN A 94 7.47 -6.68 26.93
CA GLN A 94 6.43 -7.35 26.16
C GLN A 94 5.49 -6.29 25.58
N ILE A 95 5.43 -6.24 24.25
CA ILE A 95 4.55 -5.36 23.49
C ILE A 95 3.36 -6.18 22.98
N ARG A 96 2.15 -5.75 23.32
CA ARG A 96 0.92 -6.25 22.72
C ARG A 96 0.61 -5.45 21.46
N ILE A 97 0.43 -6.16 20.36
CA ILE A 97 0.05 -5.63 19.05
C ILE A 97 -1.39 -6.06 18.80
N THR A 98 -2.29 -5.09 18.68
CA THR A 98 -3.71 -5.36 18.38
C THR A 98 -3.99 -4.93 16.95
N ILE A 99 -4.46 -5.87 16.14
CA ILE A 99 -4.81 -5.67 14.73
C ILE A 99 -6.32 -5.80 14.61
N LYS A 100 -7.00 -4.69 14.30
CA LYS A 100 -8.46 -4.62 14.22
C LYS A 100 -8.91 -4.24 12.82
N LEU A 101 -9.89 -4.96 12.27
CA LEU A 101 -10.48 -4.61 10.98
C LEU A 101 -11.16 -3.24 11.04
N VAL A 102 -10.89 -2.40 10.03
CA VAL A 102 -11.50 -1.07 9.87
C VAL A 102 -12.51 -1.09 8.74
N ALA A 103 -12.11 -1.58 7.57
CA ALA A 103 -12.95 -1.57 6.37
C ALA A 103 -12.52 -2.61 5.33
N ASP A 104 -13.50 -3.02 4.53
CA ASP A 104 -13.29 -3.80 3.31
C ASP A 104 -13.21 -2.81 2.14
N LEU A 105 -12.07 -2.75 1.48
CA LEU A 105 -11.81 -1.79 0.41
C LEU A 105 -12.26 -2.35 -0.94
N THR A 106 -13.19 -1.64 -1.56
CA THR A 106 -13.69 -1.91 -2.91
C THR A 106 -13.09 -0.93 -3.92
N GLN A 107 -13.14 -1.32 -5.19
CA GLN A 107 -12.68 -0.48 -6.30
C GLN A 107 -13.55 0.79 -6.38
N GLY A 108 -12.97 1.94 -6.00
CA GLY A 108 -13.66 3.23 -5.94
C GLY A 108 -13.45 3.99 -4.62
N ASP A 109 -13.00 3.32 -3.56
CA ASP A 109 -12.64 3.98 -2.31
C ASP A 109 -11.34 4.78 -2.44
N SER A 110 -11.28 5.96 -1.81
CA SER A 110 -10.06 6.78 -1.71
C SER A 110 -8.90 6.01 -1.05
N HIS A 111 -9.20 5.11 -0.10
CA HIS A 111 -8.17 4.28 0.55
C HIS A 111 -7.53 3.27 -0.41
N TYR A 112 -8.25 2.87 -1.47
CA TYR A 112 -7.72 2.03 -2.54
C TYR A 112 -6.59 2.74 -3.31
N LEU A 113 -6.78 4.03 -3.60
CA LEU A 113 -5.74 4.88 -4.22
C LEU A 113 -4.54 5.06 -3.29
N GLN A 114 -4.76 5.22 -1.98
CA GLN A 114 -3.67 5.30 -1.01
C GLN A 114 -2.83 4.02 -0.98
N PHE A 115 -3.48 2.86 -0.96
CA PHE A 115 -2.79 1.56 -1.05
C PHE A 115 -1.95 1.45 -2.33
N PHE A 116 -2.54 1.79 -3.48
CA PHE A 116 -1.84 1.75 -4.77
C PHE A 116 -0.64 2.70 -4.79
N ASN A 117 -0.78 3.91 -4.24
CA ASN A 117 0.33 4.84 -4.09
C ASN A 117 1.49 4.27 -3.27
N ILE A 118 1.21 3.51 -2.21
CA ILE A 118 2.27 2.87 -1.40
C ILE A 118 2.97 1.77 -2.21
N ILE A 119 2.24 0.95 -2.96
CA ILE A 119 2.82 -0.08 -3.83
C ILE A 119 3.70 0.56 -4.90
N MET A 120 3.17 1.53 -5.64
CA MET A 120 3.89 2.19 -6.72
C MET A 120 5.17 2.85 -6.21
N ARG A 121 5.14 3.50 -5.05
CA ARG A 121 6.35 4.08 -4.43
C ARG A 121 7.40 3.02 -4.10
N LYS A 122 6.99 1.84 -3.60
CA LYS A 122 7.92 0.73 -3.36
C LYS A 122 8.52 0.22 -4.67
N CYS A 123 7.70 -0.05 -5.69
CA CYS A 123 8.15 -0.51 -6.99
C CYS A 123 9.15 0.46 -7.65
N LEU A 124 8.82 1.76 -7.67
CA LEU A 124 9.71 2.79 -8.21
C LEU A 124 11.00 2.95 -7.40
N GLY A 125 10.95 2.77 -6.07
CA GLY A 125 12.14 2.71 -5.23
C GLY A 125 13.05 1.53 -5.57
N HIS A 126 12.49 0.36 -5.90
CA HIS A 126 13.27 -0.81 -6.32
C HIS A 126 13.95 -0.62 -7.70
N LEU A 127 13.41 0.26 -8.55
CA LEU A 127 14.05 0.69 -9.80
C LEU A 127 15.24 1.65 -9.59
N LYS A 128 15.65 1.91 -8.34
CA LYS A 128 16.74 2.83 -7.95
C LYS A 128 16.52 4.29 -8.37
N LEU A 129 15.28 4.68 -8.60
CA LEU A 129 14.93 6.08 -8.84
C LEU A 129 14.88 6.84 -7.51
N GLN A 130 15.44 8.04 -7.49
CA GLN A 130 15.38 8.94 -6.33
C GLN A 130 14.07 9.72 -6.34
N LEU A 131 13.34 9.67 -5.22
CA LEU A 131 12.15 10.47 -5.02
C LEU A 131 12.53 11.91 -4.68
N VAL A 132 12.16 12.86 -5.53
CA VAL A 132 12.26 14.30 -5.27
C VAL A 132 10.85 14.88 -5.32
N GLY A 133 10.29 15.22 -4.16
CA GLY A 133 8.90 15.66 -4.03
C GLY A 133 7.91 14.56 -4.40
N ARG A 134 7.18 14.73 -5.51
CA ARG A 134 6.21 13.75 -6.05
C ARG A 134 6.72 12.99 -7.28
N ASN A 135 7.93 13.29 -7.74
CA ASN A 135 8.50 12.74 -8.97
C ASN A 135 9.71 11.85 -8.67
N PHE A 136 9.91 10.84 -9.50
CA PHE A 136 11.03 9.91 -9.40
C PHE A 136 12.03 10.22 -10.52
N PHE A 137 13.30 10.42 -10.15
CA PHE A 137 14.38 10.78 -11.07
C PHE A 137 15.48 9.73 -11.03
N ASP A 138 16.11 9.47 -12.18
CA ASP A 138 17.30 8.61 -12.22
C ASP A 138 18.56 9.45 -11.97
N ALA A 139 19.21 9.24 -10.83
CA ALA A 139 20.45 9.92 -10.48
C ALA A 139 21.62 9.54 -11.40
N ARG A 140 21.55 8.39 -12.09
CA ARG A 140 22.58 7.90 -13.00
C ARG A 140 22.46 8.51 -14.40
N ALA A 141 21.26 8.91 -14.79
CA ALA A 141 20.99 9.61 -16.05
C ALA A 141 21.21 11.14 -15.91
N LYS A 142 22.17 11.56 -15.08
CA LYS A 142 22.49 12.99 -14.93
C LYS A 142 23.03 13.50 -16.26
N VAL A 143 22.28 14.40 -16.91
CA VAL A 143 22.78 15.16 -18.06
C VAL A 143 23.85 16.12 -17.52
N LEU A 144 25.12 15.80 -17.79
CA LEU A 144 26.22 16.74 -17.57
C LEU A 144 26.03 17.84 -18.62
N THR A 145 25.60 19.01 -18.15
CA THR A 145 25.58 20.24 -18.95
C THR A 145 26.86 21.00 -18.71
#